data_AF-A0A2A4N3E7-F1
#
_entry.id   AF-A0A2A4N3E7-F1
#
_cell.length_a   1.000
_cell.length_b   1.000
_cell.length_c   1.000
_cell.angle_alpha   90.00
_cell.angle_beta   90.00
_cell.angle_gamma   90.00
#
_symmetry.space_group_name_H-M   'P 1'
#
loop_
_entity.id
_entity.type
_entity.pdbx_description
1 polymer ?
#
loop_
_entity_poly.entity_id
_entity_poly.type
_entity_poly.pdbx_seq_one_letter_code
_entity_poly.pdbx_strand_id
1 'polypeptide(L)'
;MVMHPADIDASHLMLLEEGHCLSDQALEVCGMDRSGSGINMGASSLGTLSRLVAEGFGLTLMPELAARAEMAAAPGLRLRRFCAPEPFRTIGIVCRQSTPVGGWFDDLAAVLRDVGQGITARSRTDFGPG
;
A
#
# COMPACT_ATOMS: atom_id res chain seq x y z
N MET A 1 20.65 -7.91 0.67
CA MET A 1 19.75 -8.90 0.02
C MET A 1 18.73 -8.12 -0.78
N VAL A 2 18.68 -8.32 -2.10
CA VAL A 2 17.75 -7.63 -3.01
C VAL A 2 16.36 -8.28 -2.85
N MET A 3 15.26 -7.52 -3.02
CA MET A 3 13.89 -8.04 -2.94
C MET A 3 13.10 -7.47 -4.11
N HIS A 4 12.69 -8.33 -5.03
CA HIS A 4 11.73 -8.01 -6.08
C HIS A 4 10.32 -8.45 -5.66
N PRO A 5 9.26 -7.79 -6.17
CA PRO A 5 7.89 -8.22 -5.93
C PRO A 5 7.60 -9.67 -6.31
N ALA A 6 8.19 -10.15 -7.41
CA ALA A 6 8.05 -11.53 -7.87
C ALA A 6 8.73 -12.57 -6.95
N ASP A 7 9.56 -12.13 -5.99
CA ASP A 7 10.19 -13.02 -5.01
C ASP A 7 9.25 -13.37 -3.84
N ILE A 8 8.07 -12.74 -3.77
CA ILE A 8 7.09 -13.02 -2.73
C ILE A 8 6.40 -14.35 -3.03
N ASP A 9 6.41 -15.25 -2.05
CA ASP A 9 5.62 -16.49 -2.12
C ASP A 9 4.15 -16.18 -1.85
N ALA A 10 3.27 -16.62 -2.75
CA ALA A 10 1.82 -16.42 -2.65
C ALA A 10 1.24 -17.01 -1.35
N SER A 11 1.82 -18.08 -0.83
CA SER A 11 1.38 -18.74 0.41
C SER A 11 1.61 -17.90 1.67
N HIS A 12 2.53 -16.92 1.61
CA HIS A 12 2.82 -16.02 2.72
C HIS A 12 2.18 -14.64 2.53
N LEU A 13 1.58 -14.37 1.36
CA LEU A 13 0.97 -13.08 1.06
C LEU A 13 -0.44 -13.00 1.63
N MET A 14 -0.62 -12.06 2.55
CA MET A 14 -1.91 -11.69 3.11
C MET A 14 -2.45 -10.45 2.39
N LEU A 15 -3.69 -10.54 1.92
CA LEU A 15 -4.37 -9.46 1.21
C LEU A 15 -5.67 -9.08 1.91
N LEU A 16 -6.17 -7.89 1.54
CA LEU A 16 -7.51 -7.49 1.93
C LEU A 16 -8.55 -8.36 1.20
N GLU A 17 -9.74 -8.43 1.77
CA GLU A 17 -10.90 -9.07 1.16
C GLU A 17 -11.21 -8.52 -0.25
N GLU A 18 -12.09 -9.20 -0.97
CA GLU A 18 -12.48 -8.80 -2.32
C GLU A 18 -13.13 -7.40 -2.35
N GLY A 19 -12.98 -6.69 -3.48
CA GLY A 19 -13.50 -5.34 -3.67
C GLY A 19 -12.51 -4.22 -3.33
N HIS A 20 -11.33 -4.55 -2.79
CA HIS A 20 -10.26 -3.59 -2.54
C HIS A 20 -9.26 -3.54 -3.70
N CYS A 21 -9.15 -2.38 -4.36
CA CYS A 21 -8.16 -2.16 -5.42
C CYS A 21 -6.72 -2.41 -4.98
N LEU A 22 -6.42 -2.31 -3.68
CA LEU A 22 -5.09 -2.61 -3.14
C LEU A 22 -4.73 -4.10 -3.28
N SER A 23 -5.69 -5.02 -3.10
CA SER A 23 -5.44 -6.45 -3.25
C SER A 23 -5.13 -6.78 -4.71
N ASP A 24 -5.88 -6.21 -5.64
CA ASP A 24 -5.65 -6.40 -7.08
C ASP A 24 -4.30 -5.84 -7.53
N GLN A 25 -3.97 -4.63 -7.06
CA GLN A 25 -2.67 -4.02 -7.30
C GLN A 25 -1.52 -4.87 -6.74
N ALA A 26 -1.72 -5.48 -5.57
CA ALA A 26 -0.69 -6.32 -4.96
C ALA A 26 -0.44 -7.60 -5.76
N LEU A 27 -1.50 -8.24 -6.24
CA LEU A 27 -1.40 -9.43 -7.09
C LEU A 27 -0.75 -9.12 -8.43
N GLU A 28 -1.16 -8.03 -9.08
CA GLU A 28 -0.56 -7.57 -10.34
C GLU A 28 0.95 -7.32 -10.17
N VAL A 29 1.33 -6.62 -9.10
CA VAL A 29 2.73 -6.32 -8.78
C VAL A 29 3.54 -7.59 -8.49
N CYS A 30 2.95 -8.58 -7.84
CA CYS A 30 3.62 -9.84 -7.53
C CYS A 30 3.55 -10.88 -8.68
N GLY A 31 2.85 -10.58 -9.79
CA GLY A 31 2.66 -11.50 -10.90
C GLY A 31 1.79 -12.72 -10.56
N MET A 32 0.84 -12.55 -9.65
CA MET A 32 -0.02 -13.62 -9.13
C MET A 32 -1.46 -13.48 -9.62
N ASP A 33 -2.16 -14.61 -9.68
CA ASP A 33 -3.61 -14.65 -9.90
C ASP A 33 -4.33 -14.94 -8.57
N ARG A 34 -5.49 -14.29 -8.35
CA ARG A 34 -6.39 -14.51 -7.22
C ARG A 34 -6.78 -15.98 -7.05
N SER A 35 -6.83 -16.73 -8.15
CA SER A 35 -7.16 -18.16 -8.17
C SER A 35 -6.01 -19.07 -7.68
N GLY A 36 -4.82 -18.50 -7.46
CA GLY A 36 -3.64 -19.22 -7.00
C GLY A 36 -3.84 -19.80 -5.59
N SER A 37 -3.60 -21.11 -5.45
CA SER A 37 -3.56 -21.79 -4.17
C SER A 37 -2.54 -21.14 -3.23
N GLY A 38 -2.99 -20.62 -2.09
CA GLY A 38 -2.12 -20.08 -1.03
C GLY A 38 -2.38 -18.64 -0.61
N ILE A 39 -3.11 -17.84 -1.40
CA ILE A 39 -3.40 -16.45 -1.05
C ILE A 39 -4.32 -16.40 0.17
N ASN A 40 -3.86 -15.77 1.26
CA ASN A 40 -4.64 -15.63 2.47
C ASN A 40 -5.40 -14.29 2.47
N MET A 41 -6.68 -14.32 2.12
CA MET A 41 -7.57 -13.17 2.29
C MET A 41 -8.01 -13.10 3.75
N GLY A 42 -7.37 -12.22 4.52
CA GLY A 42 -7.45 -12.27 5.98
C GLY A 42 -8.12 -11.08 6.65
N ALA A 43 -8.45 -10.00 5.93
CA ALA A 43 -8.91 -8.77 6.57
C ALA A 43 -9.75 -7.85 5.67
N SER A 44 -10.80 -7.27 6.25
CA SER A 44 -11.62 -6.21 5.64
C SER A 44 -11.02 -4.80 5.76
N SER A 45 -9.89 -4.63 6.46
CA SER A 45 -9.21 -3.34 6.59
C SER A 45 -7.69 -3.49 6.70
N LEU A 46 -6.96 -2.49 6.21
CA LEU A 46 -5.50 -2.45 6.29
C LEU A 46 -5.00 -2.49 7.74
N GLY A 47 -5.73 -1.89 8.67
CA GLY A 47 -5.38 -1.92 10.09
C GLY A 47 -5.45 -3.32 10.70
N THR A 48 -6.48 -4.10 10.36
CA THR A 48 -6.57 -5.50 10.79
C THR A 48 -5.47 -6.34 10.14
N LEU A 49 -5.25 -6.15 8.83
CA LEU A 49 -4.22 -6.85 8.08
C LEU A 49 -2.82 -6.63 8.67
N SER A 50 -2.49 -5.37 8.99
CA SER A 50 -1.20 -4.97 9.55
C SER A 50 -0.94 -5.62 10.92
N ARG A 51 -1.98 -5.78 11.73
CA ARG A 51 -1.88 -6.47 13.03
C ARG A 51 -1.64 -7.97 12.86
N LEU A 52 -2.34 -8.63 11.93
CA LEU A 52 -2.10 -10.05 11.64
C LEU A 52 -0.67 -10.29 11.16
N VAL A 53 -0.15 -9.43 10.27
CA VAL A 53 1.25 -9.51 9.83
C VAL A 53 2.21 -9.26 11.00
N ALA A 54 1.92 -8.29 11.87
CA ALA A 54 2.74 -8.03 13.06
C ALA A 54 2.78 -9.22 14.05
N GLU A 55 1.72 -10.02 14.11
CA GLU A 55 1.64 -11.27 14.89
C GLU A 55 2.22 -12.49 14.15
N GLY A 56 2.77 -12.31 12.95
CA GLY A 56 3.48 -13.35 12.21
C GLY A 56 2.62 -14.24 11.31
N PHE A 57 1.38 -13.84 10.99
CA PHE A 57 0.51 -14.62 10.09
C PHE A 57 0.94 -14.57 8.60
N GLY A 58 1.88 -13.70 8.24
CA GLY A 58 2.40 -13.60 6.88
C GLY A 58 3.02 -12.23 6.57
N LEU A 59 2.99 -11.87 5.30
CA LEU A 59 3.51 -10.63 4.73
C LEU A 59 2.40 -9.89 3.99
N THR A 60 2.54 -8.57 3.83
CA THR A 60 1.62 -7.80 2.98
C THR A 60 2.35 -6.63 2.32
N LEU A 61 1.74 -6.06 1.28
CA LEU A 61 2.23 -4.83 0.67
C LEU A 61 1.71 -3.62 1.44
N MET A 62 2.63 -2.80 1.93
CA MET A 62 2.32 -1.59 2.68
C MET A 62 2.45 -0.34 1.81
N PRO A 63 1.36 0.43 1.57
CA PRO A 63 1.45 1.73 0.94
C PRO A 63 2.21 2.74 1.81
N GLU A 64 3.08 3.54 1.19
CA GLU A 64 3.89 4.56 1.90
C GLU A 64 3.03 5.58 2.68
N LEU A 65 1.83 5.87 2.18
CA LEU A 65 0.87 6.76 2.83
C LEU A 65 0.36 6.21 4.17
N ALA A 66 0.31 4.88 4.33
CA ALA A 66 -0.19 4.22 5.53
C ALA A 66 0.93 3.75 6.46
N ALA A 67 2.14 3.53 5.94
CA ALA A 67 3.29 2.95 6.64
C ALA A 67 3.50 3.48 8.07
N ARG A 68 3.58 4.81 8.24
CA ARG A 68 3.80 5.42 9.57
C ARG A 68 2.64 5.16 10.54
N ALA A 69 1.40 5.26 10.08
CA ALA A 69 0.23 5.08 10.92
C ALA A 69 0.11 3.61 11.37
N GLU A 70 0.30 2.67 10.43
CA GLU A 70 0.19 1.24 10.72
C GLU A 70 1.35 0.74 11.58
N MET A 71 2.57 1.24 11.39
CA MET A 71 3.69 0.91 12.28
C MET A 71 3.50 1.45 13.70
N ALA A 72 2.92 2.64 13.85
CA ALA A 72 2.60 3.17 15.17
C ALA A 72 1.50 2.35 15.86
N ALA A 73 0.53 1.85 15.09
CA ALA A 73 -0.57 1.03 15.59
C ALA A 73 -0.18 -0.45 15.84
N ALA A 74 0.85 -0.95 15.15
CA ALA A 74 1.32 -2.33 15.23
C ALA A 74 2.86 -2.37 15.44
N PRO A 75 3.36 -2.23 16.68
CA PRO A 75 4.80 -2.14 16.98
C PRO A 75 5.65 -3.36 16.54
N GLY A 76 5.02 -4.52 16.35
CA GLY A 76 5.67 -5.73 15.82
C GLY A 76 5.97 -5.67 14.32
N LEU A 77 5.34 -4.74 13.59
CA LEU A 77 5.47 -4.63 12.15
C LEU A 77 6.88 -4.18 11.75
N ARG A 78 7.44 -4.82 10.73
CA ARG A 78 8.71 -4.45 10.10
C ARG A 78 8.47 -4.18 8.63
N LEU A 79 8.99 -3.07 8.13
CA LEU A 79 8.90 -2.71 6.72
C LEU A 79 10.24 -2.98 6.02
N ARG A 80 10.14 -3.46 4.79
CA ARG A 80 11.27 -3.61 3.88
C ARG A 80 10.87 -3.10 2.50
N ARG A 81 11.75 -2.31 1.89
CA ARG A 81 11.52 -1.77 0.56
C ARG A 81 11.92 -2.77 -0.52
N PHE A 82 11.22 -2.71 -1.65
CA PHE A 82 11.66 -3.37 -2.87
C PHE A 82 12.87 -2.67 -3.45
N CYS A 83 13.65 -3.41 -4.23
CA CYS A 83 14.65 -2.80 -5.09
C CYS A 83 14.01 -2.08 -6.28
N ALA A 84 14.75 -1.16 -6.90
CA ALA A 84 14.28 -0.49 -8.10
C ALA A 84 14.11 -1.50 -9.26
N PRO A 85 13.04 -1.39 -10.08
CA PRO A 85 11.93 -0.45 -9.96
C PRO A 85 10.95 -0.84 -8.85
N GLU A 86 10.67 0.12 -7.94
CA GLU A 86 9.69 -0.08 -6.88
C GLU A 86 8.26 -0.01 -7.46
N PRO A 87 7.33 -0.88 -7.01
CA PRO A 87 5.93 -0.76 -7.37
C PRO A 87 5.34 0.52 -6.79
N PHE A 88 4.56 1.23 -7.59
CA PHE A 88 3.87 2.44 -7.18
C PHE A 88 2.43 2.43 -7.71
N ARG A 89 1.60 3.27 -7.10
CA ARG A 89 0.25 3.55 -7.58
C ARG A 89 0.02 5.05 -7.63
N THR A 90 -0.77 5.49 -8.60
CA THR A 90 -1.17 6.88 -8.72
C THR A 90 -2.46 7.10 -7.95
N ILE A 91 -2.44 8.04 -7.00
CA ILE A 91 -3.65 8.52 -6.32
C ILE A 91 -4.19 9.71 -7.10
N GLY A 92 -5.45 9.63 -7.52
CA GLY A 92 -6.16 10.70 -8.21
C GLY A 92 -7.44 11.09 -7.49
N ILE A 93 -7.88 12.31 -7.73
CA ILE A 93 -9.22 12.78 -7.36
C ILE A 93 -10.07 12.91 -8.62
N VAL A 94 -11.36 12.62 -8.49
CA VAL A 94 -12.30 12.66 -9.62
C VAL A 94 -13.48 13.54 -9.22
N CYS A 95 -13.84 14.48 -10.09
CA CYS A 95 -15.03 15.31 -9.97
C CYS A 95 -16.03 14.99 -11.08
N ARG A 96 -17.28 15.45 -10.90
CA ARG A 96 -18.27 15.40 -11.98
C ARG A 96 -17.87 16.40 -13.06
N GLN A 97 -18.23 16.12 -14.30
CA GLN A 97 -18.00 17.06 -15.41
C GLN A 97 -18.69 18.41 -15.22
N SER A 98 -19.78 18.45 -14.45
CA SER A 98 -20.49 19.69 -14.10
C SER A 98 -19.83 20.51 -12.99
N THR A 99 -18.77 19.98 -12.36
CA THR A 99 -17.99 20.74 -11.38
C THR A 99 -17.19 21.82 -12.11
N PRO A 100 -17.30 23.10 -11.74
CA PRO A 100 -16.53 24.17 -12.36
C PRO A 100 -15.02 23.88 -12.28
N VAL A 101 -14.33 24.01 -13.42
CA VAL A 101 -12.88 23.97 -13.51
C VAL A 101 -12.34 25.33 -13.04
N GLY A 102 -11.30 25.33 -12.20
CA GLY A 102 -10.86 26.54 -11.52
C GLY A 102 -11.66 26.78 -10.24
N GLY A 103 -11.00 26.64 -9.09
CA GLY A 103 -11.57 26.98 -7.77
C GLY A 103 -11.24 25.96 -6.69
N TRP A 104 -12.16 25.77 -5.75
CA TRP A 104 -11.95 24.96 -4.55
C TRP A 104 -11.45 23.53 -4.82
N PHE A 105 -11.83 22.94 -5.96
CA PHE A 105 -11.41 21.59 -6.31
C PHE A 105 -9.91 21.52 -6.64
N ASP A 106 -9.39 22.51 -7.35
CA ASP A 106 -7.97 22.62 -7.66
C ASP A 106 -7.15 22.94 -6.40
N ASP A 107 -7.69 23.81 -5.53
CA ASP A 107 -7.08 24.09 -4.22
C ASP A 107 -7.01 22.82 -3.37
N LEU A 108 -8.09 22.04 -3.32
CA LEU A 108 -8.11 20.75 -2.62
C LEU A 108 -7.12 19.76 -3.25
N ALA A 109 -7.05 19.71 -4.58
CA ALA A 109 -6.09 18.86 -5.29
C ALA A 109 -4.64 19.21 -4.92
N ALA A 110 -4.33 20.51 -4.85
CA ALA A 110 -3.03 21.01 -4.47
C ALA A 110 -2.68 20.63 -3.03
N VAL A 111 -3.61 20.84 -2.09
CA VAL A 111 -3.43 20.46 -0.67
C VAL A 111 -3.21 18.95 -0.52
N LEU A 112 -4.06 18.13 -1.15
CA LEU A 112 -3.92 16.67 -1.08
C LEU A 112 -2.60 16.19 -1.68
N ARG A 113 -2.14 16.80 -2.77
CA ARG A 113 -0.85 16.50 -3.39
C ARG A 113 0.30 16.87 -2.48
N ASP A 114 0.31 18.08 -1.94
CA ASP A 114 1.37 18.56 -1.04
C ASP A 114 1.47 17.70 0.22
N VAL A 115 0.32 17.46 0.89
CA VAL A 115 0.26 16.59 2.07
C VAL A 115 0.71 15.17 1.73
N GLY A 116 0.22 14.61 0.62
CA GLY A 116 0.57 13.27 0.16
C GLY A 116 2.07 13.12 -0.09
N GLN A 117 2.68 14.07 -0.82
CA GLN A 117 4.12 14.12 -1.06
C GLN A 117 4.91 14.28 0.24
N GLY A 118 4.44 15.11 1.16
CA GLY A 118 5.05 15.26 2.47
C GLY A 118 5.03 13.96 3.29
N ILE A 119 3.91 13.22 3.26
CA ILE A 119 3.81 11.92 3.95
C ILE A 119 4.75 10.90 3.31
N THR A 120 4.74 10.76 1.98
CA THR A 120 5.57 9.75 1.31
C THR A 120 7.06 10.07 1.43
N ALA A 121 7.47 11.34 1.33
CA ALA A 121 8.85 11.76 1.54
C ALA A 121 9.36 11.44 2.96
N ARG A 122 8.52 11.68 3.98
CA ARG A 122 8.83 11.30 5.37
C ARG A 122 8.97 9.78 5.50
N SER A 123 7.99 9.01 5.03
CA SER A 123 8.06 7.54 5.06
C SER A 123 9.31 6.99 4.35
N ARG A 124 9.74 7.60 3.25
CA ARG A 124 10.98 7.23 2.55
C ARG A 124 12.24 7.54 3.34
N THR A 125 12.20 8.57 4.18
CA THR A 125 13.31 8.93 5.07
C THR A 125 13.37 7.98 6.27
N ASP A 126 12.22 7.67 6.88
CA ASP A 126 12.15 6.81 8.06
C ASP A 126 12.46 5.34 7.75
N PHE A 127 12.03 4.88 6.57
CA PHE A 127 12.12 3.48 6.12
C PHE A 127 12.97 3.34 4.87
N GLY A 128 13.94 4.25 4.67
CA GLY A 128 14.85 4.27 3.52
C GLY A 128 15.64 2.97 3.37
N PRO A 129 16.33 2.78 2.23
CA PRO A 129 17.03 1.52 1.95
C PRO A 129 18.11 1.27 3.00
N GLY A 130 17.90 0.21 3.80
CA GLY A 130 18.93 -0.43 4.61
C GLY A 130 19.69 -1.49 3.82
#